data_AF-B8HHX7-F1
#
_entry.id   AF-B8HHX7-F1
#
_cell.length_a   1.000
_cell.length_b   1.000
_cell.length_c   1.000
_cell.angle_alpha   90.00
_cell.angle_beta   90.00
_cell.angle_gamma   90.00
#
_symmetry.space_group_name_H-M   'P 1'
#
loop_
_entity.id
_entity.type
_entity.pdbx_description
1 polymer ?
#
loop_
_entity_poly.entity_id
_entity_poly.type
_entity_poly.pdbx_seq_one_letter_code
_entity_poly.pdbx_strand_id
1 'polypeptide(L)'
;MTVIPLNRQPKGVPVGGQFAATAHAEPSLSLAAASHGRHAAPTSSNRHVPESLRMAHFQDERLVPDLEWAIECSLKGDAMDADYYCESFSDHVPHLQVEEAYGYFNKARTEAINGEDWKATIAEAAAADTARHPGGALKEGYVPPVLEHQPGYQQGTLTTGSKYTGYRNATDICKDIRAELKAATEANYLPAGLKYSVTNEKYSGGQSINVSIQGVTDADRLDPTELDHRGDHKPMKEAVELQKRVEAITNAYNRTNIDSQSDYYNVAYWGRAEIETDRSRQFREDEAAKRKAARDAKQTR
;
A
#
# COMPACT_ATOMS: atom_id res chain seq x y z
N MET A 1 20.95 7.39 -56.60
CA MET A 1 22.14 7.34 -55.73
C MET A 1 21.81 8.11 -54.45
N THR A 2 21.53 7.39 -53.37
CA THR A 2 21.03 7.96 -52.12
C THR A 2 22.20 8.15 -51.17
N VAL A 3 22.50 9.39 -50.80
CA VAL A 3 23.63 9.76 -49.94
C VAL A 3 23.19 9.63 -48.47
N ILE A 4 23.84 8.74 -47.73
CA ILE A 4 23.62 8.53 -46.29
C ILE A 4 24.43 9.59 -45.52
N PRO A 5 23.83 10.40 -44.64
CA PRO A 5 24.58 11.36 -43.83
C PRO A 5 25.34 10.67 -42.70
N LEU A 6 26.66 10.92 -42.64
CA LEU A 6 27.57 10.47 -41.58
C LEU A 6 27.29 11.19 -40.26
N ASN A 7 27.09 10.42 -39.20
CA ASN A 7 27.01 10.88 -37.81
C ASN A 7 28.31 11.60 -37.40
N ARG A 8 28.20 12.85 -36.94
CA ARG A 8 29.31 13.62 -36.38
C ARG A 8 29.47 13.28 -34.89
N GLN A 9 30.65 12.80 -34.50
CA GLN A 9 31.03 12.71 -33.09
C GLN A 9 31.16 14.10 -32.46
N PRO A 10 30.65 14.33 -31.24
CA PRO A 10 30.93 15.55 -30.49
C PRO A 10 32.39 15.57 -30.03
N LYS A 11 33.11 16.64 -30.41
CA LYS A 11 34.47 16.94 -29.92
C LYS A 11 34.39 17.52 -28.51
N GLY A 12 35.14 16.92 -27.58
CA GLY A 12 35.64 17.61 -26.38
C GLY A 12 35.07 17.11 -25.06
N VAL A 13 35.62 16.02 -24.54
CA VAL A 13 35.65 15.79 -23.08
C VAL A 13 37.02 16.26 -22.59
N PRO A 14 37.11 17.29 -21.73
CA PRO A 14 38.38 17.71 -21.17
C PRO A 14 38.93 16.60 -20.25
N VAL A 15 40.08 16.06 -20.64
CA VAL A 15 40.85 15.10 -19.84
C VAL A 15 41.83 15.90 -18.99
N GLY A 16 41.72 15.80 -17.67
CA GLY A 16 42.79 16.21 -16.75
C GLY A 16 42.44 17.39 -15.83
N GLY A 17 41.65 17.11 -14.78
CA GLY A 17 41.71 17.87 -13.54
C GLY A 17 42.48 17.04 -12.51
N GLN A 18 43.70 17.47 -12.17
CA GLN A 18 44.47 16.89 -11.07
C GLN A 18 43.76 17.24 -9.76
N PHE A 19 43.28 16.23 -9.04
CA PHE A 19 42.78 16.40 -7.68
C PHE A 19 43.98 16.60 -6.74
N ALA A 20 44.04 17.75 -6.08
CA ALA A 20 45.00 18.01 -5.02
C ALA A 20 44.67 17.10 -3.82
N ALA A 21 45.68 16.42 -3.27
CA ALA A 21 45.55 15.61 -2.07
C ALA A 21 45.35 16.53 -0.85
N THR A 22 44.09 16.72 -0.44
CA THR A 22 43.77 17.28 0.87
C THR A 22 43.92 16.19 1.93
N ALA A 23 44.94 16.33 2.77
CA ALA A 23 45.13 15.50 3.96
C ALA A 23 44.03 15.82 4.99
N HIS A 24 42.91 15.08 4.93
CA HIS A 24 41.94 15.06 6.00
C HIS A 24 42.39 14.05 7.05
N ALA A 25 42.63 14.51 8.28
CA ALA A 25 42.83 13.66 9.43
C ALA A 25 41.52 12.90 9.71
N GLU A 26 41.54 11.58 9.57
CA GLU A 26 40.39 10.73 9.88
C GLU A 26 40.19 10.70 11.41
N PRO A 27 39.00 11.06 11.93
CA PRO A 27 38.68 10.83 13.32
C PRO A 27 38.60 9.31 13.56
N SER A 28 39.25 8.85 14.62
CA SER A 28 39.20 7.46 15.06
C SER A 28 37.77 7.09 15.45
N LEU A 29 37.06 6.42 14.53
CA LEU A 29 35.75 5.83 14.78
C LEU A 29 35.93 4.60 15.67
N SER A 30 35.59 4.75 16.94
CA SER A 30 35.44 3.63 17.87
C SER A 30 34.18 2.84 17.50
N LEU A 31 34.36 1.70 16.83
CA LEU A 31 33.31 0.73 16.56
C LEU A 31 33.04 -0.08 17.83
N ALA A 32 32.26 0.49 18.76
CA ALA A 32 31.64 -0.32 19.80
C ALA A 32 30.70 -1.32 19.13
N ALA A 33 30.85 -2.60 19.45
CA ALA A 33 30.04 -3.68 18.89
C ALA A 33 28.55 -3.36 19.06
N ALA A 34 27.86 -3.15 17.94
CA ALA A 34 26.42 -2.99 17.93
C ALA A 34 25.80 -4.27 18.49
N SER A 35 25.33 -4.22 19.73
CA SER A 35 24.47 -5.25 20.27
C SER A 35 23.26 -5.31 19.34
N HIS A 36 23.10 -6.41 18.60
CA HIS A 36 21.95 -6.69 17.75
C HIS A 36 20.70 -7.00 18.59
N GLY A 37 20.54 -6.33 19.73
CA GLY A 37 19.26 -6.29 20.41
C GLY A 37 18.29 -5.70 19.42
N ARG A 38 17.37 -6.54 18.92
CA ARG A 38 16.16 -6.06 18.27
C ARG A 38 15.52 -5.14 19.30
N HIS A 39 15.79 -3.85 19.19
CA HIS A 39 15.05 -2.85 19.92
C HIS A 39 13.64 -2.95 19.34
N ALA A 40 12.80 -3.72 20.03
CA ALA A 40 11.36 -3.61 19.87
C ALA A 40 11.10 -2.10 19.98
N ALA A 41 10.73 -1.49 18.85
CA ALA A 41 10.31 -0.10 18.84
C ALA A 41 9.26 0.02 19.95
N PRO A 42 9.32 1.05 20.81
CA PRO A 42 8.39 1.18 21.92
C PRO A 42 6.98 1.04 21.35
N THR A 43 6.33 -0.06 21.70
CA THR A 43 4.99 -0.46 21.27
C THR A 43 3.99 0.46 21.95
N SER A 44 4.02 1.73 21.55
CA SER A 44 3.02 2.72 21.89
C SER A 44 1.74 2.32 21.16
N SER A 45 0.96 1.47 21.81
CA SER A 45 -0.35 0.94 21.44
C SER A 45 -1.45 2.00 21.20
N ASN A 46 -1.10 3.28 21.25
CA ASN A 46 -1.96 4.40 20.89
C ASN A 46 -1.34 5.21 19.75
N ARG A 47 -0.97 4.55 18.64
CA ARG A 47 -0.63 5.28 17.41
C ARG A 47 -1.86 6.09 17.01
N HIS A 48 -1.72 7.42 17.01
CA HIS A 48 -2.79 8.29 16.54
C HIS A 48 -2.99 8.09 15.04
N VAL A 49 -4.13 7.55 14.64
CA VAL A 49 -4.53 7.47 13.22
C VAL A 49 -5.18 8.80 12.82
N PRO A 50 -4.57 9.56 11.87
CA PRO A 50 -5.13 10.80 11.36
C PRO A 50 -6.54 10.59 10.80
N GLU A 51 -7.43 11.57 10.96
CA GLU A 51 -8.81 11.49 10.48
C GLU A 51 -8.87 11.22 8.96
N SER A 52 -7.91 11.74 8.20
CA SER A 52 -7.74 11.53 6.75
C SER A 52 -7.46 10.07 6.35
N LEU A 53 -7.08 9.21 7.31
CA LEU A 53 -6.75 7.79 7.10
C LEU A 53 -7.68 6.83 7.84
N ARG A 54 -8.72 7.33 8.54
CA ARG A 54 -9.68 6.47 9.23
C ARG A 54 -10.61 5.79 8.22
N MET A 55 -10.38 4.51 7.99
CA MET A 55 -11.18 3.66 7.10
C MET A 55 -12.02 2.69 7.93
N ALA A 56 -13.18 2.27 7.44
CA ALA A 56 -13.92 1.19 8.10
C ALA A 56 -13.05 -0.06 8.21
N HIS A 57 -13.20 -0.79 9.32
CA HIS A 57 -12.65 -2.13 9.44
C HIS A 57 -13.26 -3.01 8.35
N PHE A 58 -12.41 -3.65 7.57
CA PHE A 58 -12.78 -4.72 6.68
C PHE A 58 -12.02 -5.94 7.16
N GLN A 59 -12.74 -6.86 7.81
CA GLN A 59 -12.13 -8.07 8.33
C GLN A 59 -11.62 -8.89 7.14
N ASP A 60 -10.29 -8.99 7.00
CA ASP A 60 -9.67 -9.91 6.05
C ASP A 60 -10.19 -11.31 6.39
N GLU A 61 -10.72 -12.04 5.41
CA GLU A 61 -11.21 -13.41 5.61
C GLU A 61 -10.10 -14.33 6.12
N ARG A 62 -8.83 -13.95 5.92
CA ARG A 62 -7.66 -14.65 6.43
C ARG A 62 -7.28 -14.27 7.85
N LEU A 63 -7.84 -13.21 8.43
CA LEU A 63 -7.47 -12.79 9.78
C LEU A 63 -7.62 -13.92 10.81
N VAL A 64 -8.79 -14.55 10.85
CA VAL A 64 -9.02 -15.67 11.79
C VAL A 64 -8.10 -16.86 11.46
N PRO A 65 -8.00 -17.35 10.21
CA PRO A 65 -7.01 -18.37 9.84
C PRO A 65 -5.55 -18.05 10.20
N ASP A 66 -5.11 -16.79 10.05
CA ASP A 66 -3.75 -16.36 10.36
C ASP A 66 -3.51 -16.36 11.89
N LEU A 67 -4.48 -15.88 12.67
CA LEU A 67 -4.45 -15.97 14.13
C LEU A 67 -4.48 -17.43 14.61
N GLU A 68 -5.29 -18.28 13.96
CA GLU A 68 -5.32 -19.72 14.24
C GLU A 68 -3.97 -20.39 13.96
N TRP A 69 -3.35 -20.07 12.82
CA TRP A 69 -2.03 -20.56 12.45
C TRP A 69 -0.96 -20.16 13.47
N ALA A 70 -1.01 -18.93 13.99
CA ALA A 70 -0.08 -18.48 15.03
C ALA A 70 -0.21 -19.33 16.31
N ILE A 71 -1.43 -19.67 16.73
CA ILE A 71 -1.65 -20.59 17.86
C ILE A 71 -1.11 -21.98 17.54
N GLU A 72 -1.49 -22.57 16.40
CA GLU A 72 -1.07 -23.92 16.02
C GLU A 72 0.46 -24.06 15.94
N CYS A 73 1.15 -23.04 15.42
CA CYS A 73 2.60 -23.03 15.36
C CYS A 73 3.24 -22.90 16.76
N SER A 74 2.64 -22.13 17.66
CA SER A 74 3.09 -21.99 19.05
C SER A 74 2.95 -23.28 19.89
N LEU A 75 2.13 -24.23 19.45
CA LEU A 75 1.96 -25.54 20.08
C LEU A 75 3.00 -26.57 19.60
N LYS A 76 3.58 -26.35 18.41
CA LYS A 76 4.57 -27.25 17.79
C LYS A 76 6.01 -26.84 18.11
N GLY A 77 6.25 -25.56 18.40
CA GLY A 77 7.57 -25.00 18.65
C GLY A 77 8.05 -25.06 20.10
N ASP A 78 9.31 -24.68 20.31
CA ASP A 78 9.91 -24.53 21.65
C ASP A 78 9.42 -23.22 22.32
N ALA A 79 9.71 -23.03 23.61
CA ALA A 79 9.27 -21.84 24.34
C ALA A 79 9.74 -20.51 23.71
N MET A 80 10.93 -20.48 23.08
CA MET A 80 11.41 -19.31 22.34
C MET A 80 10.54 -18.96 21.12
N ASP A 81 9.86 -19.94 20.53
CA ASP A 81 9.00 -19.70 19.38
C ASP A 81 7.65 -19.08 19.80
N ALA A 82 7.22 -19.29 21.05
CA ALA A 82 5.96 -18.76 21.55
C ALA A 82 5.94 -17.23 21.59
N ASP A 83 7.04 -16.58 21.99
CA ASP A 83 7.15 -15.11 21.99
C ASP A 83 7.03 -14.56 20.56
N TYR A 84 7.68 -15.21 19.59
CA TYR A 84 7.59 -14.84 18.18
C TYR A 84 6.15 -14.92 17.64
N TYR A 85 5.43 -16.01 17.95
CA TYR A 85 4.03 -16.14 17.50
C TYR A 85 3.09 -15.22 18.26
N CYS A 86 3.41 -14.83 19.50
CA CYS A 86 2.67 -13.83 20.26
C CYS A 86 2.82 -12.43 19.64
N GLU A 87 4.04 -12.05 19.25
CA GLU A 87 4.29 -10.82 18.48
C GLU A 87 3.54 -10.85 17.15
N SER A 88 3.66 -11.95 16.39
CA SER A 88 2.94 -12.12 15.12
C SER A 88 1.41 -12.02 15.31
N PHE A 89 0.87 -12.61 16.38
CA PHE A 89 -0.54 -12.49 16.73
C PHE A 89 -0.93 -11.03 16.96
N SER A 90 -0.15 -10.30 17.77
CA SER A 90 -0.39 -8.89 18.04
C SER A 90 -0.31 -8.01 16.78
N ASP A 91 0.55 -8.36 15.82
CA ASP A 91 0.65 -7.66 14.54
C ASP A 91 -0.62 -7.78 13.68
N HIS A 92 -1.38 -8.87 13.85
CA HIS A 92 -2.65 -9.10 13.17
C HIS A 92 -3.86 -8.43 13.86
N VAL A 93 -3.74 -8.03 15.13
CA VAL A 93 -4.76 -7.28 15.89
C VAL A 93 -4.22 -5.94 16.40
N PRO A 94 -3.83 -5.02 15.50
CA PRO A 94 -3.08 -3.82 15.86
C PRO A 94 -3.88 -2.76 16.63
N HIS A 95 -5.21 -2.91 16.76
CA HIS A 95 -6.08 -2.00 17.51
C HIS A 95 -6.28 -2.45 18.95
N LEU A 96 -5.83 -3.66 19.30
CA LEU A 96 -5.73 -4.09 20.69
C LEU A 96 -4.47 -3.51 21.33
N GLN A 97 -4.56 -3.25 22.64
CA GLN A 97 -3.35 -2.98 23.42
C GLN A 97 -2.51 -4.26 23.45
N VAL A 98 -1.18 -4.13 23.44
CA VAL A 98 -0.27 -5.29 23.33
C VAL A 98 -0.54 -6.30 24.45
N GLU A 99 -0.73 -5.83 25.68
CA GLU A 99 -1.02 -6.67 26.84
C GLU A 99 -2.33 -7.45 26.67
N GLU A 100 -3.31 -6.85 26.00
CA GLU A 100 -4.60 -7.50 25.75
C GLU A 100 -4.51 -8.51 24.61
N ALA A 101 -3.83 -8.18 23.52
CA ALA A 101 -3.53 -9.14 22.45
C ALA A 101 -2.77 -10.36 23.00
N TYR A 102 -1.81 -10.12 23.90
CA TYR A 102 -1.06 -11.18 24.59
C TYR A 102 -1.97 -11.98 25.53
N GLY A 103 -2.93 -11.33 26.18
CA GLY A 103 -3.96 -11.99 26.98
C GLY A 103 -4.80 -12.97 26.15
N TYR A 104 -5.28 -12.53 24.98
CA TYR A 104 -6.01 -13.38 24.04
C TYR A 104 -5.17 -14.55 23.54
N PHE A 105 -3.93 -14.29 23.14
CA PHE A 105 -3.00 -15.33 22.67
C PHE A 105 -2.74 -16.39 23.74
N ASN A 106 -2.38 -15.99 24.96
CA ASN A 106 -2.07 -16.91 26.06
C ASN A 106 -3.29 -17.72 26.51
N LYS A 107 -4.48 -17.09 26.51
CA LYS A 107 -5.74 -17.79 26.79
C LYS A 107 -6.01 -18.85 25.74
N ALA A 108 -6.01 -18.49 24.45
CA ALA A 108 -6.26 -19.42 23.35
C ALA A 108 -5.24 -20.57 23.33
N ARG A 109 -3.95 -20.29 23.57
CA ARG A 109 -2.91 -21.32 23.65
C ARG A 109 -3.14 -22.29 24.81
N THR A 110 -3.53 -21.77 25.98
CA THR A 110 -3.82 -22.60 27.17
C THR A 110 -5.05 -23.49 26.93
N GLU A 111 -6.12 -22.92 26.38
CA GLU A 111 -7.33 -23.64 25.98
C GLU A 111 -6.99 -24.75 24.97
N ALA A 112 -6.14 -24.47 23.98
CA ALA A 112 -5.70 -25.46 22.99
C ALA A 112 -4.92 -26.63 23.62
N ILE A 113 -4.03 -26.35 24.58
CA ILE A 113 -3.29 -27.38 25.33
C ILE A 113 -4.23 -28.25 26.16
N ASN A 114 -5.28 -27.66 26.74
CA ASN A 114 -6.28 -28.35 27.55
C ASN A 114 -7.34 -29.09 26.72
N GLY A 115 -7.35 -28.93 25.40
CA GLY A 115 -8.37 -29.51 24.51
C GLY A 115 -9.72 -28.78 24.56
N GLU A 116 -9.72 -27.49 24.92
CA GLU A 116 -10.89 -26.61 24.99
C GLU A 116 -11.11 -25.85 23.66
N ASP A 117 -12.19 -25.06 23.56
CA ASP A 117 -12.57 -24.32 22.35
C ASP A 117 -11.81 -22.99 22.21
N TRP A 118 -10.52 -23.09 21.92
CA TRP A 118 -9.64 -21.93 21.74
C TRP A 118 -10.00 -21.06 20.52
N LYS A 119 -10.70 -21.62 19.53
CA LYS A 119 -11.14 -20.89 18.32
C LYS A 119 -12.17 -19.81 18.67
N ALA A 120 -13.00 -20.04 19.69
CA ALA A 120 -13.90 -19.01 20.21
C ALA A 120 -13.13 -17.79 20.73
N THR A 121 -12.01 -18.01 21.44
CA THR A 121 -11.15 -16.92 21.93
C THR A 121 -10.48 -16.14 20.78
N ILE A 122 -10.12 -16.81 19.69
CA ILE A 122 -9.59 -16.14 18.49
C ILE A 122 -10.65 -15.26 17.82
N ALA A 123 -11.88 -15.77 17.67
CA ALA A 123 -12.99 -14.99 17.15
C ALA A 123 -13.32 -13.78 18.04
N GLU A 124 -13.22 -13.95 19.36
CA GLU A 124 -13.38 -12.85 20.33
C GLU A 124 -12.30 -11.78 20.14
N ALA A 125 -11.03 -12.17 19.99
CA ALA A 125 -9.92 -11.24 19.75
C ALA A 125 -10.12 -10.44 18.46
N ALA A 126 -10.48 -11.12 17.35
CA ALA A 126 -10.74 -10.47 16.08
C ALA A 126 -11.94 -9.49 16.16
N ALA A 127 -12.99 -9.87 16.90
CA ALA A 127 -14.14 -8.99 17.14
C ALA A 127 -13.79 -7.78 18.01
N ALA A 128 -12.95 -7.96 19.02
CA ALA A 128 -12.47 -6.88 19.89
C ALA A 128 -11.60 -5.87 19.12
N ASP A 129 -10.70 -6.36 18.26
CA ASP A 129 -9.91 -5.52 17.36
C ASP A 129 -10.82 -4.71 16.41
N THR A 130 -11.76 -5.40 15.76
CA THR A 130 -12.78 -4.79 14.89
C THR A 130 -13.54 -3.67 15.59
N ALA A 131 -13.98 -3.90 16.83
CA ALA A 131 -14.77 -2.95 17.60
C ALA A 131 -13.99 -1.68 17.97
N ARG A 132 -12.66 -1.77 18.04
CA ARG A 132 -11.75 -0.66 18.38
C ARG A 132 -11.15 0.03 17.17
N HIS A 133 -11.40 -0.49 15.97
CA HIS A 133 -10.91 0.12 14.75
C HIS A 133 -11.37 1.58 14.64
N PRO A 134 -10.46 2.56 14.45
CA PRO A 134 -10.78 3.98 14.58
C PRO A 134 -11.73 4.50 13.49
N GLY A 135 -11.83 3.81 12.35
CA GLY A 135 -12.81 4.14 11.31
C GLY A 135 -14.15 3.43 11.42
N GLY A 136 -14.38 2.64 12.47
CA GLY A 136 -15.67 1.99 12.73
C GLY A 136 -16.02 0.86 11.74
N ALA A 137 -17.30 0.49 11.70
CA ALA A 137 -17.79 -0.58 10.84
C ALA A 137 -18.07 -0.13 9.40
N LEU A 138 -17.95 -1.08 8.47
CA LEU A 138 -18.37 -0.91 7.09
C LEU A 138 -19.91 -0.78 7.04
N LYS A 139 -20.43 0.11 6.20
CA LYS A 139 -21.89 0.20 6.02
C LYS A 139 -22.45 -1.05 5.36
N GLU A 140 -23.62 -1.46 5.84
CA GLU A 140 -24.34 -2.63 5.32
C GLU A 140 -24.57 -2.54 3.80
N GLY A 141 -24.33 -3.64 3.10
CA GLY A 141 -24.59 -3.79 1.67
C GLY A 141 -23.43 -3.43 0.74
N TYR A 142 -22.38 -2.76 1.21
CA TYR A 142 -21.16 -2.59 0.41
C TYR A 142 -20.29 -3.83 0.51
N VAL A 143 -19.90 -4.37 -0.64
CA VAL A 143 -18.99 -5.52 -0.74
C VAL A 143 -17.69 -5.01 -1.34
N PRO A 144 -16.58 -4.98 -0.57
CA PRO A 144 -15.29 -4.58 -1.10
C PRO A 144 -14.89 -5.44 -2.30
N PRO A 145 -14.17 -4.87 -3.27
CA PRO A 145 -13.74 -5.62 -4.44
C PRO A 145 -12.75 -6.71 -4.02
N VAL A 146 -13.19 -7.97 -4.10
CA VAL A 146 -12.33 -9.13 -3.96
C VAL A 146 -11.84 -9.52 -5.35
N LEU A 147 -10.53 -9.59 -5.53
CA LEU A 147 -9.94 -10.08 -6.77
C LEU A 147 -9.91 -11.61 -6.72
N GLU A 148 -10.83 -12.24 -7.45
CA GLU A 148 -10.75 -13.67 -7.68
C GLU A 148 -9.70 -13.97 -8.75
N HIS A 149 -8.74 -14.81 -8.37
CA HIS A 149 -7.68 -15.27 -9.23
C HIS A 149 -7.94 -16.73 -9.64
N GLN A 150 -7.89 -17.00 -10.94
CA GLN A 150 -7.93 -18.35 -11.50
C GLN A 150 -6.60 -18.67 -12.18
N PRO A 151 -6.27 -19.97 -12.35
CA PRO A 151 -5.15 -20.37 -13.18
C PRO A 151 -5.30 -19.82 -14.60
N GLY A 152 -4.34 -19.00 -15.01
CA GLY A 152 -4.23 -18.38 -16.32
C GLY A 152 -3.36 -19.19 -17.28
N TYR A 153 -2.81 -18.51 -18.28
CA TYR A 153 -1.92 -19.14 -19.25
C TYR A 153 -0.67 -19.68 -18.54
N GLN A 154 -0.31 -20.95 -18.78
CA GLN A 154 0.87 -21.61 -18.20
C GLN A 154 1.03 -21.42 -16.67
N GLN A 155 -0.07 -21.55 -15.91
CA GLN A 155 -0.10 -21.32 -14.45
C GLN A 155 0.04 -19.85 -14.01
N GLY A 156 -0.05 -18.90 -14.94
CA GLY A 156 -0.18 -17.48 -14.64
C GLY A 156 -1.45 -17.15 -13.85
N THR A 157 -1.64 -15.87 -13.51
CA THR A 157 -2.82 -15.43 -12.76
C THR A 157 -3.82 -14.77 -13.70
N LEU A 158 -5.04 -15.31 -13.80
CA LEU A 158 -6.15 -14.75 -14.55
C LEU A 158 -7.22 -14.17 -13.62
N THR A 159 -7.52 -12.87 -13.76
CA THR A 159 -8.69 -12.27 -13.10
C THR A 159 -9.96 -12.57 -13.91
N THR A 160 -10.99 -13.12 -13.25
CA THR A 160 -12.22 -13.60 -13.92
C THR A 160 -13.50 -13.05 -13.30
N GLY A 161 -14.62 -13.10 -14.05
CA GLY A 161 -15.89 -12.49 -13.67
C GLY A 161 -16.67 -11.89 -14.87
N SER A 162 -17.95 -11.62 -14.66
CA SER A 162 -18.86 -11.10 -15.72
C SER A 162 -18.43 -9.74 -16.28
N LYS A 163 -17.71 -8.95 -15.49
CA LYS A 163 -17.20 -7.62 -15.87
C LYS A 163 -16.03 -7.66 -16.87
N TYR A 164 -15.43 -8.84 -17.14
CA TYR A 164 -14.17 -8.97 -17.89
C TYR A 164 -14.31 -9.54 -19.32
N THR A 165 -15.51 -9.51 -19.91
CA THR A 165 -15.72 -9.99 -21.28
C THR A 165 -15.41 -8.90 -22.31
N GLY A 166 -14.57 -9.23 -23.30
CA GLY A 166 -14.27 -8.35 -24.45
C GLY A 166 -13.30 -7.20 -24.15
N TYR A 167 -13.05 -6.37 -25.15
CA TYR A 167 -12.26 -5.14 -25.00
C TYR A 167 -13.13 -4.04 -24.38
N ARG A 168 -12.62 -3.39 -23.32
CA ARG A 168 -13.25 -2.23 -22.69
C ARG A 168 -12.38 -0.99 -22.89
N ASN A 169 -13.03 0.11 -23.26
CA ASN A 169 -12.37 1.41 -23.41
C ASN A 169 -11.99 1.96 -22.03
N ALA A 170 -10.74 2.40 -21.83
CA ALA A 170 -10.30 3.01 -20.57
C ALA A 170 -11.20 4.15 -20.08
N THR A 171 -11.85 4.89 -20.98
CA THR A 171 -12.78 5.96 -20.59
C THR A 171 -13.99 5.43 -19.83
N ASP A 172 -14.53 4.28 -20.24
CA ASP A 172 -15.68 3.67 -19.57
C ASP A 172 -15.26 3.00 -18.27
N ILE A 173 -14.09 2.35 -18.26
CA ILE A 173 -13.49 1.81 -17.03
C ILE A 173 -13.27 2.92 -16.00
N CYS A 174 -12.75 4.08 -16.40
CA CYS A 174 -12.60 5.21 -15.48
C CYS A 174 -13.94 5.74 -14.93
N LYS A 175 -15.05 5.61 -15.65
CA LYS A 175 -16.38 5.99 -15.11
C LYS A 175 -16.81 5.01 -14.02
N ASP A 176 -16.65 3.72 -14.26
CA ASP A 176 -16.97 2.68 -13.28
C ASP A 176 -16.12 2.82 -12.02
N ILE A 177 -14.80 3.02 -12.17
CA ILE A 177 -13.89 3.24 -11.03
C ILE A 177 -14.33 4.46 -10.22
N ARG A 178 -14.69 5.58 -10.87
CA ARG A 178 -15.18 6.77 -10.15
C ARG A 178 -16.49 6.49 -9.40
N ALA A 179 -17.39 5.72 -9.99
CA ALA A 179 -18.65 5.33 -9.34
C ALA A 179 -18.37 4.43 -8.12
N GLU A 180 -17.46 3.47 -8.25
CA GLU A 180 -17.04 2.58 -7.17
C GLU A 180 -16.36 3.35 -6.03
N LEU A 181 -15.41 4.24 -6.33
CA LEU A 181 -14.74 5.07 -5.31
C LEU A 181 -15.73 5.95 -4.54
N LYS A 182 -16.77 6.45 -5.22
CA LYS A 182 -17.85 7.20 -4.58
C LYS A 182 -18.66 6.30 -3.65
N ALA A 183 -19.10 5.12 -4.12
CA ALA A 183 -19.84 4.17 -3.30
C ALA A 183 -19.03 3.69 -2.08
N ALA A 184 -17.73 3.44 -2.27
CA ALA A 184 -16.79 3.09 -1.23
C ALA A 184 -16.65 4.16 -0.15
N THR A 185 -16.58 5.43 -0.56
CA THR A 185 -16.55 6.57 0.37
C THR A 185 -17.87 6.70 1.13
N GLU A 186 -19.00 6.57 0.43
CA GLU A 186 -20.34 6.59 1.04
C GLU A 186 -20.53 5.42 2.03
N ALA A 187 -19.92 4.27 1.76
CA ALA A 187 -19.95 3.08 2.59
C ALA A 187 -18.96 3.08 3.77
N ASN A 188 -18.18 4.16 3.94
CA ASN A 188 -17.09 4.26 4.91
C ASN A 188 -15.90 3.29 4.65
N TYR A 189 -15.88 2.61 3.50
CA TYR A 189 -14.74 1.75 3.12
C TYR A 189 -13.46 2.56 2.85
N LEU A 190 -13.64 3.76 2.29
CA LEU A 190 -12.58 4.76 2.11
C LEU A 190 -12.88 6.00 2.97
N PRO A 191 -11.85 6.77 3.40
CA PRO A 191 -12.05 7.93 4.25
C PRO A 191 -12.88 9.01 3.54
N ALA A 192 -13.76 9.66 4.29
CA ALA A 192 -14.49 10.83 3.82
C ALA A 192 -13.57 12.05 3.66
N GLY A 193 -13.98 13.02 2.83
CA GLY A 193 -13.24 14.27 2.62
C GLY A 193 -12.04 14.17 1.67
N LEU A 194 -11.58 12.97 1.34
CA LEU A 194 -10.57 12.77 0.30
C LEU A 194 -11.16 12.95 -1.10
N LYS A 195 -10.31 13.38 -2.04
CA LYS A 195 -10.66 13.51 -3.44
C LYS A 195 -9.86 12.52 -4.28
N TYR A 196 -10.56 11.77 -5.13
CA TYR A 196 -9.94 10.80 -6.02
C TYR A 196 -9.96 11.29 -7.47
N SER A 197 -8.78 11.44 -8.07
CA SER A 197 -8.62 11.84 -9.47
C SER A 197 -8.24 10.63 -10.31
N VAL A 198 -9.19 10.13 -11.10
CA VAL A 198 -8.99 9.02 -12.03
C VAL A 198 -8.67 9.58 -13.42
N THR A 199 -7.50 9.26 -13.97
CA THR A 199 -7.08 9.62 -15.32
C THR A 199 -6.75 8.37 -16.12
N ASN A 200 -6.79 8.48 -17.45
CA ASN A 200 -6.29 7.45 -18.34
C ASN A 200 -5.35 8.03 -19.38
N GLU A 201 -4.49 7.16 -19.89
CA GLU A 201 -3.63 7.44 -21.03
C GLU A 201 -3.72 6.27 -22.00
N LYS A 202 -3.74 6.56 -23.30
CA LYS A 202 -3.77 5.58 -24.38
C LYS A 202 -2.48 5.69 -25.18
N TYR A 203 -1.88 4.56 -25.50
CA TYR A 203 -0.64 4.51 -26.26
C TYR A 203 -0.62 3.30 -27.18
N SER A 204 0.33 3.27 -28.12
CA SER A 204 0.50 2.15 -29.05
C SER A 204 0.76 0.87 -28.25
N GLY A 205 -0.19 -0.07 -28.29
CA GLY A 205 -0.08 -1.35 -27.59
C GLY A 205 -0.72 -1.41 -26.20
N GLY A 206 -1.40 -0.36 -25.74
CA GLY A 206 -2.10 -0.44 -24.46
C GLY A 206 -2.78 0.83 -23.97
N GLN A 207 -3.19 0.78 -22.71
CA GLN A 207 -3.76 1.90 -21.99
C GLN A 207 -3.38 1.78 -20.50
N SER A 208 -3.31 2.89 -19.80
CA SER A 208 -3.07 2.96 -18.36
C SER A 208 -4.17 3.74 -17.67
N ILE A 209 -4.40 3.42 -16.40
CA ILE A 209 -5.34 4.13 -15.52
C ILE A 209 -4.59 4.49 -14.25
N ASN A 210 -4.55 5.78 -13.93
CA ASN A 210 -3.90 6.29 -12.73
C ASN A 210 -4.96 6.89 -11.81
N VAL A 211 -4.90 6.55 -10.53
CA VAL A 211 -5.75 7.12 -9.48
C VAL A 211 -4.89 7.88 -8.48
N SER A 212 -5.04 9.21 -8.47
CA SER A 212 -4.40 10.08 -7.47
C SER A 212 -5.34 10.32 -6.30
N ILE A 213 -4.88 10.00 -5.09
CA ILE A 213 -5.59 10.20 -3.83
C ILE A 213 -5.13 11.54 -3.25
N GLN A 214 -6.02 12.51 -3.20
CA GLN A 214 -5.74 13.89 -2.79
C GLN A 214 -6.35 14.18 -1.42
N GLY A 215 -5.66 14.99 -0.62
CA GLY A 215 -6.13 15.45 0.69
C GLY A 215 -5.44 14.80 1.90
N VAL A 216 -4.52 13.85 1.68
CA VAL A 216 -3.64 13.32 2.73
C VAL A 216 -2.37 14.15 2.74
N THR A 217 -1.95 14.66 3.91
CA THR A 217 -0.72 15.43 4.04
C THR A 217 0.50 14.52 4.16
N ASP A 218 1.71 15.04 3.93
CA ASP A 218 2.92 14.25 4.15
C ASP A 218 3.09 13.86 5.62
N ALA A 219 2.62 14.71 6.54
CA ALA A 219 2.60 14.43 7.98
C ALA A 219 1.63 13.31 8.35
N ASP A 220 0.48 13.19 7.66
CA ASP A 220 -0.48 12.12 7.92
C ASP A 220 -0.07 10.80 7.25
N ARG A 221 0.67 10.84 6.13
CA ARG A 221 1.02 9.62 5.39
C ARG A 221 2.31 8.96 5.86
N LEU A 222 3.19 9.70 6.53
CA LEU A 222 4.51 9.24 6.95
C LEU A 222 4.55 9.08 8.47
N ASP A 223 5.13 7.97 8.93
CA ASP A 223 5.35 7.74 10.34
C ASP A 223 6.56 8.56 10.84
N PRO A 224 6.37 9.50 11.77
CA PRO A 224 7.46 10.29 12.32
C PRO A 224 8.44 9.47 13.18
N THR A 225 8.07 8.27 13.60
CA THR A 225 8.85 7.42 14.53
C THR A 225 9.60 6.29 13.83
N GLU A 226 9.15 5.86 12.65
CA GLU A 226 9.80 4.79 11.90
C GLU A 226 10.53 5.33 10.66
N LEU A 227 11.81 4.98 10.56
CA LEU A 227 12.64 5.24 9.38
C LEU A 227 12.87 3.95 8.60
N ASP A 228 12.99 4.05 7.28
CA ASP A 228 13.42 2.96 6.41
C ASP A 228 14.95 2.80 6.42
N HIS A 229 15.46 1.87 5.61
CA HIS A 229 16.90 1.60 5.50
C HIS A 229 17.72 2.77 4.93
N ARG A 230 17.07 3.80 4.37
CA ARG A 230 17.69 5.01 3.82
C ARG A 230 17.62 6.19 4.79
N GLY A 231 16.94 6.02 5.92
CA GLY A 231 16.69 7.10 6.87
C GLY A 231 15.49 7.98 6.48
N ASP A 232 14.70 7.57 5.49
CA ASP A 232 13.46 8.26 5.13
C ASP A 232 12.32 7.76 6.03
N HIS A 233 11.38 8.63 6.37
CA HIS A 233 10.19 8.21 7.13
C HIS A 233 9.40 7.16 6.35
N LYS A 234 9.01 6.07 7.03
CA LYS A 234 8.19 5.03 6.41
C LYS A 234 6.76 5.52 6.20
N PRO A 235 6.05 5.02 5.17
CA PRO A 235 4.61 5.20 5.09
C PRO A 235 3.90 4.59 6.31
N MET A 236 2.90 5.29 6.84
CA MET A 236 2.00 4.74 7.86
C MET A 236 1.26 3.51 7.31
N LYS A 237 0.96 2.53 8.18
CA LYS A 237 0.27 1.28 7.80
C LYS A 237 -1.08 1.59 7.14
N GLU A 238 -1.80 2.58 7.68
CA GLU A 238 -3.11 3.05 7.23
C GLU A 238 -3.02 3.77 5.88
N ALA A 239 -1.93 4.47 5.58
CA ALA A 239 -1.70 5.07 4.27
C ALA A 239 -1.41 4.01 3.20
N VAL A 240 -0.63 2.98 3.54
CA VAL A 240 -0.39 1.82 2.67
C VAL A 240 -1.69 1.07 2.40
N GLU A 241 -2.51 0.88 3.44
CA GLU A 241 -3.81 0.24 3.31
C GLU A 241 -4.76 1.06 2.43
N LEU A 242 -4.84 2.38 2.61
CA LEU A 242 -5.63 3.26 1.76
C LEU A 242 -5.25 3.11 0.29
N GLN A 243 -3.94 3.11 -0.01
CA GLN A 243 -3.44 2.91 -1.36
C GLN A 243 -3.85 1.53 -1.91
N LYS A 244 -3.70 0.46 -1.12
CA LYS A 244 -4.10 -0.91 -1.49
C LYS A 244 -5.60 -1.03 -1.75
N ARG A 245 -6.46 -0.42 -0.93
CA ARG A 245 -7.92 -0.44 -1.12
C ARG A 245 -8.34 0.27 -2.41
N VAL A 246 -7.74 1.42 -2.71
CA VAL A 246 -7.98 2.16 -3.96
C VAL A 246 -7.43 1.39 -5.18
N GLU A 247 -6.28 0.75 -5.04
CA GLU A 247 -5.70 -0.11 -6.07
C GLU A 247 -6.54 -1.37 -6.32
N ALA A 248 -7.13 -1.97 -5.28
CA ALA A 248 -8.07 -3.08 -5.40
C ALA A 248 -9.33 -2.67 -6.17
N ILE A 249 -9.93 -1.51 -5.85
CA ILE A 249 -11.03 -0.92 -6.63
C ILE A 249 -10.62 -0.69 -8.08
N THR A 250 -9.40 -0.18 -8.30
CA THR A 250 -8.87 0.06 -9.64
C THR A 250 -8.70 -1.26 -10.39
N ASN A 251 -8.17 -2.31 -9.76
CA ASN A 251 -7.90 -3.60 -10.39
C ASN A 251 -9.15 -4.48 -10.53
N ALA A 252 -10.22 -4.18 -9.81
CA ALA A 252 -11.51 -4.85 -9.93
C ALA A 252 -12.12 -4.75 -11.34
N TYR A 253 -11.65 -3.82 -12.17
CA TYR A 253 -12.06 -3.67 -13.56
C TYR A 253 -11.00 -4.12 -14.58
N ASN A 254 -9.86 -4.62 -14.09
CA ASN A 254 -8.73 -5.04 -14.92
C ASN A 254 -8.80 -6.54 -15.22
N ARG A 255 -8.59 -6.89 -16.49
CA ARG A 255 -8.34 -8.27 -16.90
C ARG A 255 -6.84 -8.44 -17.05
N THR A 256 -6.23 -9.18 -16.13
CA THR A 256 -4.81 -9.56 -16.20
C THR A 256 -4.70 -11.04 -16.46
N ASN A 257 -3.84 -11.42 -17.40
CA ASN A 257 -3.31 -12.77 -17.59
C ASN A 257 -1.81 -12.62 -17.80
N ILE A 258 -1.06 -12.81 -16.71
CA ILE A 258 0.37 -12.56 -16.67
C ILE A 258 1.07 -13.88 -16.37
N ASP A 259 2.02 -14.23 -17.21
CA ASP A 259 3.00 -15.29 -16.98
C ASP A 259 4.41 -14.70 -17.15
N SER A 260 5.05 -14.43 -16.02
CA SER A 260 6.39 -13.87 -15.97
C SER A 260 7.47 -14.86 -16.44
N GLN A 261 7.19 -16.17 -16.48
CA GLN A 261 8.16 -17.16 -16.96
C GLN A 261 8.27 -17.17 -18.48
N SER A 262 7.15 -16.95 -19.19
CA SER A 262 7.10 -16.91 -20.67
C SER A 262 7.13 -15.51 -21.26
N ASP A 263 7.32 -14.46 -20.45
CA ASP A 263 7.25 -13.06 -20.86
C ASP A 263 5.89 -12.70 -21.50
N TYR A 264 4.82 -13.37 -21.04
CA TYR A 264 3.47 -13.18 -21.56
C TYR A 264 2.68 -12.22 -20.67
N TYR A 265 2.29 -11.08 -21.24
CA TYR A 265 1.46 -10.08 -20.57
C TYR A 265 0.23 -9.76 -21.42
N ASN A 266 -0.93 -10.22 -20.97
CA ASN A 266 -2.20 -9.84 -21.54
C ASN A 266 -3.02 -9.11 -20.46
N VAL A 267 -2.90 -7.80 -20.49
CA VAL A 267 -3.48 -6.90 -19.50
C VAL A 267 -4.38 -5.89 -20.20
N ALA A 268 -5.60 -5.69 -19.70
CA ALA A 268 -6.53 -4.72 -20.28
C ALA A 268 -6.04 -3.28 -20.10
N TYR A 269 -5.44 -2.97 -18.94
CA TYR A 269 -4.73 -1.72 -18.67
C TYR A 269 -3.77 -1.85 -17.49
N TRP A 270 -2.76 -0.99 -17.43
CA TRP A 270 -1.93 -0.88 -16.23
C TRP A 270 -2.56 0.12 -15.26
N GLY A 271 -3.05 -0.39 -14.12
CA GLY A 271 -3.66 0.39 -13.05
C GLY A 271 -2.63 0.74 -11.97
N ARG A 272 -2.66 1.97 -11.45
CA ARG A 272 -1.91 2.34 -10.23
C ARG A 272 -2.71 3.34 -9.40
N ALA A 273 -2.65 3.19 -8.07
CA ALA A 273 -3.08 4.19 -7.11
C ALA A 273 -1.86 4.83 -6.43
N GLU A 274 -1.92 6.14 -6.18
CA GLU A 274 -0.85 6.88 -5.50
C GLU A 274 -1.44 8.00 -4.64
N ILE A 275 -0.90 8.16 -3.42
CA ILE A 275 -1.22 9.29 -2.55
C ILE A 275 -0.42 10.51 -3.02
N GLU A 276 -1.13 11.60 -3.32
CA GLU A 276 -0.51 12.87 -3.74
C GLU A 276 0.35 13.42 -2.60
N THR A 277 1.66 13.55 -2.83
CA THR A 277 2.56 14.21 -1.88
C THR A 277 2.30 15.71 -1.82
N ASP A 278 2.66 16.35 -0.71
CA ASP A 278 2.56 17.81 -0.55
C ASP A 278 3.33 18.56 -1.66
N ARG A 279 4.49 18.03 -2.08
CA ARG A 279 5.27 18.56 -3.20
C ARG A 279 4.53 18.44 -4.53
N SER A 280 3.91 17.28 -4.80
CA SER A 280 3.12 17.07 -6.02
C SER A 280 1.89 17.98 -6.05
N ARG A 281 1.23 18.18 -4.91
CA ARG A 281 0.11 19.11 -4.75
C ARG A 281 0.54 20.55 -5.09
N GLN A 282 1.64 21.02 -4.49
CA GLN A 282 2.17 22.36 -4.76
C GLN A 282 2.50 22.56 -6.24
N PHE A 283 3.20 21.59 -6.85
CA PHE A 283 3.52 21.65 -8.28
C PHE A 283 2.26 21.74 -9.16
N ARG A 284 1.23 20.96 -8.87
CA ARG A 284 -0.05 20.99 -9.60
C ARG A 284 -0.73 22.36 -9.48
N GLU A 285 -0.72 22.96 -8.29
CA GLU A 285 -1.30 24.28 -8.04
C GLU A 285 -0.54 25.38 -8.79
N ASP A 286 0.78 25.35 -8.77
CA ASP A 286 1.64 26.28 -9.50
C ASP A 286 1.43 26.19 -11.01
N GLU A 287 1.37 24.97 -11.56
CA GLU A 287 1.09 24.75 -12.99
C GLU A 287 -0.32 25.20 -13.38
N ALA A 288 -1.32 24.97 -12.52
CA ALA A 288 -2.67 25.46 -12.74
C ALA A 288 -2.72 27.00 -12.74
N ALA A 289 -1.99 27.65 -11.82
CA ALA A 289 -1.90 29.10 -11.74
C ALA A 289 -1.23 29.69 -12.99
N LYS A 290 -0.10 29.11 -13.44
CA LYS A 290 0.59 29.51 -14.69
C LYS A 290 -0.32 29.38 -15.91
N ARG A 291 -1.04 28.27 -16.05
CA ARG A 291 -1.99 28.06 -17.17
C ARG A 291 -3.14 29.05 -17.14
N LYS A 292 -3.65 29.40 -15.96
CA LYS A 292 -4.68 30.43 -15.80
C LYS A 292 -4.13 31.79 -16.25
N ALA A 293 -2.97 32.22 -15.74
CA ALA A 293 -2.34 33.47 -16.13
C ALA A 293 -2.08 33.57 -17.65
N ALA A 294 -1.64 32.47 -18.29
CA ALA A 294 -1.45 32.43 -19.73
C ALA A 294 -2.75 32.58 -20.54
N ARG A 295 -3.87 32.02 -20.04
CA ARG A 295 -5.19 32.20 -20.68
C ARG A 295 -5.69 33.63 -20.54
N ASP A 296 -5.53 34.22 -19.35
CA ASP A 296 -5.98 35.60 -19.07
C ASP A 296 -5.19 36.60 -19.92
N ALA A 297 -3.86 36.43 -20.04
CA ALA A 297 -3.01 37.26 -20.90
C ALA A 297 -3.36 37.16 -22.39
N LYS A 298 -3.90 36.01 -22.83
CA LYS A 298 -4.37 35.83 -24.22
C LYS A 298 -5.72 36.51 -24.45
N GLN A 299 -6.57 36.64 -23.43
CA GLN A 299 -7.87 37.32 -23.54
C GLN A 299 -7.76 38.85 -23.52
N THR A 300 -6.68 39.40 -22.96
CA THR A 300 -6.42 40.85 -22.94
C THR A 300 -5.77 41.40 -24.21
N ARG A 301 -5.44 40.54 -25.17
CA ARG A 301 -4.86 40.92 -26.47
C ARG A 301 -5.93 40.88 -27.56
#